data_AF-A0A7C2WAX3-F1
#
_entry.id   AF-A0A7C2WAX3-F1
#
_cell.length_a   1.000
_cell.length_b   1.000
_cell.length_c   1.000
_cell.angle_alpha   90.00
_cell.angle_beta   90.00
_cell.angle_gamma   90.00
#
_symmetry.space_group_name_H-M   'P 1'
#
loop_
_entity.id
_entity.type
_entity.pdbx_description
1 polymer ?
#
loop_
_entity_poly.entity_id
_entity_poly.type
_entity_poly.pdbx_seq_one_letter_code
_entity_poly.pdbx_strand_id
1 'polypeptide(L)' 'PRFDVDRTVTPTPVNPMGAKGAGETGTIASTPAVANAVIDALSPFGIDHIDIPLTPERIWRAIQERRG' A
#
# COMPACT_ATOMS: atom_id res chain seq x y z
N PRO A 1 9.44 -2.80 -9.90
CA PRO A 1 10.42 -2.04 -9.09
C PRO A 1 11.43 -3.02 -8.48
N ARG A 2 12.61 -2.55 -8.06
CA ARG A 2 13.48 -3.35 -7.18
C ARG A 2 12.85 -3.40 -5.79
N PHE A 3 12.86 -4.57 -5.16
CA PHE A 3 12.34 -4.74 -3.80
C PHE A 3 13.51 -4.95 -2.83
N ASP A 4 13.51 -4.19 -1.74
CA ASP A 4 14.33 -4.47 -0.57
C ASP A 4 13.49 -5.26 0.44
N VAL A 5 14.04 -6.34 1.01
CA VAL A 5 13.33 -7.29 1.86
C VAL A 5 14.04 -7.45 3.20
N ASP A 6 13.27 -7.63 4.26
CA ASP A 6 13.77 -7.86 5.62
C ASP A 6 12.81 -8.77 6.41
N ARG A 7 13.23 -9.27 7.58
CA ARG A 7 12.41 -10.13 8.45
C ARG A 7 12.81 -10.05 9.93
N THR A 8 11.80 -10.19 10.79
CA THR A 8 11.95 -10.53 12.21
C THR A 8 11.31 -11.89 12.49
N VAL A 9 11.68 -12.55 13.60
CA VAL A 9 11.18 -13.88 13.94
C VAL A 9 10.41 -13.84 15.25
N THR A 10 9.10 -14.09 15.17
CA THR A 10 8.23 -14.30 16.33
C THR A 10 7.48 -15.62 16.13
N PRO A 11 7.96 -16.74 16.71
CA PRO A 11 7.37 -18.06 16.53
C PRO A 11 5.89 -18.10 16.96
N THR A 12 5.10 -18.99 16.35
CA THR A 12 3.73 -19.26 16.82
C THR A 12 3.70 -20.45 17.79
N PRO A 13 2.86 -20.42 18.84
CA PRO A 13 2.73 -21.58 19.75
C PRO A 13 1.85 -22.71 19.18
N VAL A 14 1.10 -22.48 18.10
CA VAL A 14 0.08 -23.42 17.60
C VAL A 14 0.56 -24.35 16.48
N ASN A 15 1.73 -24.08 15.91
CA ASN A 15 2.37 -24.95 14.92
C ASN A 15 3.64 -25.53 15.57
N PRO A 16 3.84 -26.87 15.57
CA PRO A 16 5.00 -27.49 16.24
C PRO A 16 6.37 -27.01 15.75
N MET A 17 6.45 -26.49 14.51
CA MET A 17 7.68 -25.94 13.94
C MET A 17 7.83 -24.43 14.21
N GLY A 18 6.88 -23.80 14.91
CA GLY A 18 6.84 -22.36 15.12
C GLY A 18 6.51 -21.54 13.87
N ALA A 19 6.12 -22.19 12.76
CA ALA A 19 5.96 -21.57 11.45
C ALA A 19 4.63 -20.82 11.31
N LYS A 20 4.67 -19.68 10.59
CA LYS A 20 3.49 -18.89 10.19
C LYS A 20 3.44 -18.80 8.67
N GLY A 21 2.24 -18.80 8.10
CA GLY A 21 2.05 -18.53 6.67
C GLY A 21 2.39 -17.07 6.33
N ALA A 22 3.05 -16.85 5.20
CA ALA A 22 3.43 -15.53 4.71
C ALA A 22 3.19 -15.33 3.20
N GLY A 23 2.65 -16.34 2.51
CA GLY A 23 2.53 -16.33 1.04
C GLY A 23 1.67 -15.17 0.50
N GLU A 24 0.64 -14.78 1.24
CA GLU A 24 -0.27 -13.70 0.84
C GLU A 24 0.14 -12.32 1.39
N THR A 25 1.08 -12.27 2.35
CA THR A 25 1.45 -11.04 3.06
C THR A 25 1.91 -9.95 2.09
N GLY A 26 2.68 -10.30 1.06
CA GLY A 26 3.10 -9.37 0.02
C GLY A 26 1.91 -8.78 -0.76
N THR A 27 0.97 -9.62 -1.19
CA THR A 27 -0.22 -9.20 -1.95
C THR A 27 -1.14 -8.30 -1.10
N ILE A 28 -1.34 -8.66 0.17
CA ILE A 28 -2.18 -7.93 1.11
C ILE A 28 -1.57 -6.57 1.46
N ALA A 29 -0.27 -6.51 1.81
CA ALA A 29 0.35 -5.30 2.31
C ALA A 29 0.80 -4.33 1.20
N SER A 30 1.18 -4.84 0.02
CA SER A 30 1.71 -3.99 -1.06
C SER A 30 0.68 -3.00 -1.61
N THR A 31 -0.57 -3.44 -1.79
CA THR A 31 -1.64 -2.61 -2.34
C THR A 31 -1.89 -1.34 -1.51
N PRO A 32 -2.16 -1.42 -0.19
CA PRO A 32 -2.34 -0.23 0.64
C PRO A 32 -1.04 0.56 0.83
N ALA A 33 0.13 -0.08 0.84
CA ALA A 33 1.41 0.65 0.93
C ALA A 33 1.61 1.60 -0.26
N VAL A 34 1.34 1.12 -1.48
CA VAL A 34 1.42 1.97 -2.69
C VAL A 34 0.31 3.01 -2.71
N ALA A 35 -0.93 2.63 -2.35
CA ALA A 35 -2.04 3.57 -2.35
C ALA A 35 -1.81 4.72 -1.37
N ASN A 36 -1.38 4.43 -0.14
CA ASN A 36 -1.07 5.43 0.86
C ASN A 36 0.09 6.33 0.41
N ALA A 37 1.12 5.79 -0.26
CA ALA A 37 2.21 6.60 -0.80
C ALA A 37 1.75 7.60 -1.87
N VAL A 38 0.78 7.21 -2.72
CA VAL A 38 0.17 8.12 -3.69
C VAL A 38 -0.66 9.20 -2.99
N ILE A 39 -1.49 8.83 -2.00
CA ILE A 39 -2.29 9.80 -1.24
C ILE A 39 -1.39 10.79 -0.47
N ASP A 40 -0.33 10.31 0.17
CA ASP A 40 0.65 11.15 0.87
C ASP A 40 1.28 12.18 -0.09
N ALA A 41 1.68 11.75 -1.28
CA ALA A 41 2.22 12.64 -2.32
C ALA A 41 1.20 13.68 -2.83
N LEU A 42 -0.11 13.40 -2.72
CA LEU A 42 -1.20 14.29 -3.12
C LEU A 42 -1.74 15.17 -1.98
N SER A 43 -1.29 14.95 -0.75
CA SER A 43 -1.70 15.75 0.41
C SER A 43 -1.54 17.27 0.23
N PRO A 44 -0.53 17.82 -0.50
CA PRO A 44 -0.45 19.27 -0.74
C PRO A 44 -1.59 19.84 -1.59
N PHE A 45 -2.34 18.99 -2.30
CA PHE A 45 -3.52 19.36 -3.08
C PHE A 45 -4.83 19.19 -2.28
N GLY A 46 -4.74 18.84 -0.99
CA GLY A 46 -5.91 18.58 -0.14
C GLY A 46 -6.67 17.30 -0.50
N ILE A 47 -5.99 16.34 -1.16
CA ILE A 47 -6.55 15.04 -1.53
C ILE A 47 -6.16 14.02 -0.46
N ASP A 48 -7.17 13.39 0.13
CA ASP A 48 -7.02 12.38 1.20
C ASP A 48 -7.51 10.98 0.77
N HIS A 49 -8.22 10.86 -0.36
CA HIS A 49 -8.73 9.59 -0.87
C HIS A 49 -8.90 9.59 -2.39
N ILE A 50 -8.54 8.46 -3.02
CA ILE A 50 -8.85 8.12 -4.41
C ILE A 50 -9.15 6.62 -4.46
N ASP A 51 -10.30 6.25 -5.03
CA ASP A 51 -10.63 4.83 -5.23
C ASP A 51 -9.66 4.15 -6.19
N ILE A 52 -9.21 2.94 -5.81
CA ILE A 52 -8.39 2.09 -6.67
C ILE A 52 -9.19 1.60 -7.91
N PRO A 53 -8.51 1.31 -9.04
CA PRO A 53 -7.07 1.45 -9.29
C PRO A 53 -6.64 2.90 -9.48
N LEU A 54 -5.44 3.24 -9.01
CA LEU A 54 -4.83 4.57 -9.09
C LEU A 54 -4.23 4.83 -10.48
N THR A 55 -5.10 4.89 -11.49
CA THR A 55 -4.66 5.19 -12.87
C THR A 55 -4.21 6.66 -12.98
N PRO A 56 -3.30 6.97 -13.92
CA PRO A 56 -2.87 8.36 -14.15
C PRO A 56 -4.04 9.31 -14.42
N GLU A 57 -5.08 8.85 -15.11
CA GLU A 57 -6.29 9.61 -15.38
C GLU A 57 -7.05 9.99 -14.09
N ARG A 58 -7.29 9.03 -13.18
CA ARG A 58 -8.01 9.30 -11.93
C ARG A 58 -7.23 10.27 -11.04
N ILE A 59 -5.90 10.10 -10.97
CA ILE A 59 -5.02 11.02 -10.25
C ILE A 59 -5.10 12.43 -10.87
N TRP A 60 -5.00 12.53 -12.19
CA TRP A 60 -5.07 13.81 -12.89
C TRP A 60 -6.41 14.51 -12.64
N ARG A 61 -7.54 13.80 -12.76
CA ARG A 61 -8.87 14.37 -12.49
C ARG A 61 -8.99 14.86 -11.05
N ALA A 62 -8.58 14.06 -10.07
CA ALA A 62 -8.62 14.44 -8.66
C ALA A 62 -7.82 15.74 -8.38
N ILE A 63 -6.67 15.91 -9.02
CA ILE A 63 -5.88 17.15 -8.92
C ILE A 63 -6.61 18.33 -9.56
N GLN A 64 -7.24 18.16 -10.73
CA GLN A 64 -7.97 19.27 -11.39
C GLN A 64 -9.22 19.69 -10.59
N GLU A 65 -9.95 18.73 -10.00
CA GLU A 65 -11.14 19.01 -9.18
C GLU A 65 -10.85 19.86 -7.95
N ARG A 66 -9.62 19.83 -7.43
CA ARG A 66 -9.17 20.66 -6.29
C ARG A 66 -8.55 22.00 -6.69
N ARG A 67 -8.31 22.22 -7.99
CA ARG A 67 -7.72 23.46 -8.52
C ARG A 67 -8.76 24.50 -8.97
N GLY A 68 -10.00 24.09 -9.19
CA GLY A 68 -11.15 24.97 -9.44
C GLY A 68 -11.79 25.43 -8.14
#